data_AF-A0A4Y7PFA4-F1
#
_entry.id   AF-A0A4Y7PFA4-F1
#
_cell.length_a   1.000
_cell.length_b   1.000
_cell.length_c   1.000
_cell.angle_alpha   90.00
_cell.angle_beta   90.00
_cell.angle_gamma   90.00
#
_symmetry.space_group_name_H-M   'P 1'
#
loop_
_entity.id
_entity.type
_entity.pdbx_description
1 polymer ?
#
loop_
_entity_poly.entity_id
_entity_poly.type
_entity_poly.pdbx_seq_one_letter_code
_entity_poly.pdbx_strand_id
1 'polypeptide(L)'
;MPADLQAKIFEATSDGRRKVIVATNIAETSLTVDGILYVVDAGYCKLKVYNSKVGMDALQITPISQANANQRTGRAGRTGSGVCYRLYTEVAFRNELFENTIPEIQRTNLANTVLLLKSLGVKNLLEFDFMDPPPQSNILNSMYQLWVLGALDNVGDLTPIGRKMSEFPMEPSMAKMLIMSVEYRCSSEMLTIVSMLSVPSVFYRPKERMEEADAAREKFSVAESDHLTLLNVFSQWKTHGYRDDWCMRHFLHPKLLRKAREVRAQLEDIMKFQKLELISAGTDFDVVRKAITSGYFHQAARVKGIGEFVNIRTGLPTHLHPTSALYGLGYTPTYVVYHELILTSKEYMTQVTAIDAYWLAELGSVFYSVKEKNFDDRGARRTADREFSKRAELEMEMAKQREQTAKEAAESAEVVKTSSGSSSKIIVPGTPRTGGSSNRIGQTPRKRVGI
;
A
#
# COMPACT_ATOMS: atom_id res chain seq x y z
N MET A 1 -7.10 -6.98 19.12
CA MET A 1 -7.79 -6.96 20.43
C MET A 1 -8.48 -5.63 20.60
N PRO A 2 -9.62 -5.53 21.29
CA PRO A 2 -10.20 -4.27 21.74
C PRO A 2 -9.17 -3.44 22.52
N ALA A 3 -9.13 -2.13 22.27
CA ALA A 3 -8.15 -1.25 22.90
C ALA A 3 -8.32 -1.16 24.43
N ASP A 4 -9.50 -1.44 24.96
CA ASP A 4 -9.75 -1.41 26.41
C ASP A 4 -9.09 -2.63 27.09
N LEU A 5 -9.01 -3.78 26.39
CA LEU A 5 -8.18 -4.91 26.83
C LEU A 5 -6.67 -4.65 26.64
N GLN A 6 -6.29 -3.75 25.74
CA GLN A 6 -4.91 -3.28 25.60
C GLN A 6 -4.54 -2.24 26.67
N ALA A 7 -5.50 -1.58 27.34
CA ALA A 7 -5.23 -0.73 28.49
C ALA A 7 -4.92 -1.57 29.75
N LYS A 8 -5.66 -2.67 29.96
CA LYS A 8 -5.51 -3.56 31.13
C LYS A 8 -4.12 -4.14 31.37
N ILE A 9 -3.25 -4.20 30.35
CA ILE A 9 -1.87 -4.66 30.55
C ILE A 9 -1.01 -3.66 31.33
N PHE A 10 -1.37 -2.37 31.36
CA PHE A 10 -0.70 -1.34 32.16
C PHE A 10 -1.19 -1.29 33.60
N GLU A 11 -2.45 -1.67 33.84
CA GLU A 11 -3.05 -1.71 35.19
C GLU A 11 -2.26 -2.63 36.14
N ALA A 12 -2.11 -2.21 37.39
CA ALA A 12 -1.49 -3.00 38.44
C ALA A 12 -2.50 -4.01 39.03
N THR A 13 -2.04 -5.18 39.45
CA THR A 13 -2.91 -6.16 40.11
C THR A 13 -3.20 -5.72 41.54
N SER A 14 -4.49 -5.48 41.87
CA SER A 14 -4.92 -5.09 43.23
C SER A 14 -4.56 -6.12 44.31
N ASP A 15 -4.59 -7.41 43.96
CA ASP A 15 -4.60 -8.50 44.95
C ASP A 15 -3.20 -9.10 45.21
N GLY A 16 -2.13 -8.39 44.85
CA GLY A 16 -0.74 -8.89 44.92
C GLY A 16 -0.42 -10.08 43.99
N ARG A 17 -1.40 -10.55 43.19
CA ARG A 17 -1.24 -11.67 42.25
C ARG A 17 -0.31 -11.29 41.08
N ARG A 18 0.57 -12.22 40.68
CA ARG A 18 1.50 -12.03 39.56
C ARG A 18 0.74 -11.82 38.24
N LYS A 19 0.93 -10.66 37.62
CA LYS A 19 0.47 -10.38 36.24
C LYS A 19 1.33 -11.15 35.25
N VAL A 20 0.70 -11.89 34.33
CA VAL A 20 1.37 -12.61 33.23
C VAL A 20 0.80 -12.08 31.92
N ILE A 21 1.67 -11.63 31.03
CA ILE A 21 1.28 -11.01 29.75
C ILE A 21 1.76 -11.91 28.61
N VAL A 22 0.82 -12.40 27.80
CA VAL A 22 1.12 -13.11 26.55
C VAL A 22 1.04 -12.10 25.41
N ALA A 23 2.18 -11.74 24.84
CA ALA A 23 2.30 -10.67 23.85
C ALA A 23 2.96 -11.14 22.54
N THR A 24 2.73 -10.38 21.48
CA THR A 24 3.48 -10.50 20.21
C THR A 24 4.73 -9.62 20.24
N ASN A 25 5.47 -9.56 19.13
CA ASN A 25 6.59 -8.65 18.91
C ASN A 25 6.27 -7.15 19.11
N ILE A 26 5.00 -6.75 19.27
CA ILE A 26 4.64 -5.37 19.69
C ILE A 26 5.28 -5.01 21.05
N ALA A 27 5.44 -5.99 21.95
CA ALA A 27 6.10 -5.77 23.24
C ALA A 27 7.65 -5.71 23.14
N GLU A 28 8.23 -6.10 22.00
CA GLU A 28 9.67 -6.21 21.79
C GLU A 28 10.35 -4.85 21.59
N THR A 29 9.67 -3.91 20.92
CA THR A 29 10.15 -2.57 20.59
C THR A 29 9.26 -1.50 21.24
N SER A 30 8.00 -1.42 20.80
CA SER A 30 7.12 -0.25 20.92
C SER A 30 6.43 -0.06 22.27
N LEU A 31 6.66 -0.93 23.27
CA LEU A 31 5.88 -0.92 24.51
C LEU A 31 6.74 -0.98 25.79
N THR A 32 6.51 -0.04 26.70
CA THR A 32 7.02 -0.03 28.07
C THR A 32 5.93 -0.47 29.03
N VAL A 33 5.95 -1.73 29.47
CA VAL A 33 5.11 -2.17 30.60
C VAL A 33 5.99 -2.20 31.85
N ASP A 34 5.53 -1.53 32.90
CA ASP A 34 6.22 -1.47 34.19
C ASP A 34 6.12 -2.80 34.96
N GLY A 35 7.12 -3.09 35.80
CA GLY A 35 7.18 -4.30 36.63
C GLY A 35 7.51 -5.61 35.90
N ILE A 36 8.02 -5.59 34.66
CA ILE A 36 8.51 -6.82 33.99
C ILE A 36 9.86 -7.22 34.58
N LEU A 37 9.85 -8.27 35.42
CA LEU A 37 11.06 -8.93 35.95
C LEU A 37 11.37 -10.27 35.26
N TYR A 38 10.40 -10.87 34.58
CA TYR A 38 10.52 -12.19 33.95
C TYR A 38 10.04 -12.14 32.50
N VAL A 39 10.89 -12.59 31.58
CA VAL A 39 10.55 -12.78 30.16
C VAL A 39 10.68 -14.26 29.83
N VAL A 40 9.71 -14.80 29.10
CA VAL A 40 9.77 -16.14 28.49
C VAL A 40 9.74 -15.96 26.98
N ASP A 41 10.82 -16.34 26.31
CA ASP A 41 10.99 -16.15 24.87
C ASP A 41 10.90 -17.48 24.13
N ALA A 42 9.86 -17.61 23.30
CA ALA A 42 9.63 -18.79 22.47
C ALA A 42 10.53 -18.87 21.24
N GLY A 43 11.32 -17.84 20.91
CA GLY A 43 12.24 -17.87 19.77
C GLY A 43 11.61 -17.65 18.39
N TYR A 44 10.29 -17.40 18.32
CA TYR A 44 9.57 -17.18 17.06
C TYR A 44 8.92 -15.79 16.97
N CYS A 45 8.66 -15.36 15.74
CA CYS A 45 7.79 -14.25 15.37
C CYS A 45 6.95 -14.63 14.14
N LYS A 46 5.95 -13.79 13.81
CA LYS A 46 5.19 -13.94 12.56
C LYS A 46 5.54 -12.76 11.66
N LEU A 47 6.17 -13.04 10.52
CA LEU A 47 6.58 -12.02 9.56
C LEU A 47 5.67 -12.05 8.32
N LYS A 48 5.37 -10.85 7.81
CA LYS A 48 4.84 -10.67 6.46
C LYS A 48 5.99 -10.90 5.48
N VAL A 49 5.79 -11.82 4.54
CA VAL A 49 6.74 -12.23 3.50
C VAL A 49 6.02 -12.22 2.16
N TYR A 50 6.50 -11.39 1.23
CA TYR A 50 5.96 -11.28 -0.12
C TYR A 50 6.61 -12.31 -1.05
N ASN A 51 5.80 -13.12 -1.74
CA ASN A 51 6.25 -14.02 -2.78
C ASN A 51 6.00 -13.38 -4.16
N SER A 52 7.05 -12.83 -4.76
CA SER A 52 7.00 -12.13 -6.04
C SER A 52 6.71 -13.02 -7.26
N LYS A 53 6.83 -14.35 -7.18
CA LYS A 53 6.41 -15.24 -8.28
C LYS A 53 4.90 -15.41 -8.34
N VAL A 54 4.24 -15.33 -7.20
CA VAL A 54 2.78 -15.49 -7.07
C VAL A 54 2.06 -14.14 -6.97
N GLY A 55 2.74 -13.11 -6.48
CA GLY A 55 2.13 -11.81 -6.18
C GLY A 55 1.28 -11.85 -4.91
N MET A 56 1.67 -12.66 -3.92
CA MET A 56 0.92 -12.84 -2.67
C MET A 56 1.74 -12.47 -1.44
N ASP A 57 1.06 -12.01 -0.41
CA ASP A 57 1.61 -11.83 0.93
C ASP A 57 1.28 -13.04 1.82
N ALA A 58 2.31 -13.67 2.39
CA ALA A 58 2.17 -14.74 3.36
C ALA A 58 2.53 -14.25 4.76
N LEU A 59 1.78 -14.68 5.77
CA LEU A 59 2.13 -14.49 7.18
C LEU A 59 2.79 -15.78 7.68
N GLN A 60 4.11 -15.86 7.50
CA GLN A 60 4.90 -17.03 7.90
C GLN A 60 5.37 -16.92 9.35
N ILE A 61 5.38 -18.04 10.08
CA ILE A 61 6.06 -18.13 11.37
C ILE A 61 7.54 -18.39 11.08
N THR A 62 8.40 -17.53 11.59
CA THR A 62 9.86 -17.58 11.38
C THR A 62 10.59 -17.53 12.72
N PRO A 63 11.79 -18.14 12.83
CA PRO A 63 12.66 -17.88 13.96
C PRO A 63 13.01 -16.38 14.03
N ILE A 64 13.31 -15.89 15.23
CA ILE A 64 13.74 -14.51 15.46
C ILE A 64 15.23 -14.33 15.19
N SER A 65 15.68 -13.08 15.00
CA SER A 65 17.12 -12.79 14.99
C SER A 65 17.70 -12.73 16.41
N GLN A 66 19.03 -12.82 16.52
CA GLN A 66 19.74 -12.61 17.78
C GLN A 66 19.49 -11.19 18.31
N ALA A 67 19.42 -10.18 17.44
CA ALA A 67 19.01 -8.82 17.79
C ALA A 67 17.61 -8.78 18.43
N ASN A 68 16.60 -9.47 17.86
CA ASN A 68 15.25 -9.56 18.45
C ASN A 68 15.29 -10.24 19.82
N ALA A 69 15.98 -11.38 19.95
CA ALA A 69 16.14 -12.12 21.20
C ALA A 69 16.81 -11.28 22.30
N ASN A 70 17.78 -10.46 21.94
CA ASN A 70 18.46 -9.54 22.87
C ASN A 70 17.55 -8.37 23.28
N GLN A 71 16.74 -7.82 22.36
CA GLN A 71 15.71 -6.83 22.71
C GLN A 71 14.64 -7.40 23.66
N ARG A 72 14.21 -8.66 23.47
CA ARG A 72 13.30 -9.37 24.38
C ARG A 72 13.90 -9.53 25.77
N THR A 73 15.14 -10.02 25.87
CA THR A 73 15.89 -10.08 27.12
C THR A 73 15.97 -8.72 27.80
N GLY A 74 16.24 -7.65 27.04
CA GLY A 74 16.28 -6.27 27.53
C GLY A 74 14.96 -5.73 28.10
N ARG A 75 13.81 -6.40 27.91
CA ARG A 75 12.55 -6.01 28.56
C ARG A 75 12.51 -6.39 30.05
N ALA A 76 13.20 -7.46 30.45
CA ALA A 76 13.27 -7.89 31.85
C ALA A 76 14.17 -6.99 32.73
N GLY A 77 15.12 -6.28 32.12
CA GLY A 77 16.12 -5.45 32.82
C GLY A 77 15.74 -3.97 32.97
N ARG A 78 14.49 -3.57 32.72
CA ARG A 78 14.10 -2.15 32.64
C ARG A 78 13.88 -1.48 33.99
N THR A 79 13.38 -2.22 34.96
CA THR A 79 12.94 -1.72 36.27
C THR A 79 13.79 -2.24 37.42
N GLY A 80 14.67 -3.21 37.15
CA GLY A 80 15.52 -3.88 38.13
C GLY A 80 16.19 -5.10 37.53
N SER A 81 16.81 -5.92 38.38
CA SER A 81 17.37 -7.22 37.97
C SER A 81 16.25 -8.18 37.58
N GLY A 82 16.30 -8.71 36.37
CA GLY A 82 15.29 -9.62 35.81
C GLY A 82 15.91 -10.82 35.09
N VAL A 83 15.08 -11.83 34.82
CA VAL A 83 15.49 -13.11 34.22
C VAL A 83 14.78 -13.34 32.89
N CYS A 84 15.52 -13.76 31.87
CA CYS A 84 14.99 -14.15 30.58
C CYS A 84 15.16 -15.66 30.36
N TYR A 85 14.05 -16.38 30.24
CA TYR A 85 13.99 -17.80 29.92
C TYR A 85 13.81 -17.98 28.42
N ARG A 86 14.86 -18.38 27.71
CA ARG A 86 14.81 -18.72 26.27
C ARG A 86 14.42 -20.19 26.14
N LEU A 87 13.39 -20.49 25.35
CA LEU A 87 12.88 -21.87 25.14
C LEU A 87 13.63 -22.62 24.02
N TYR A 88 14.88 -22.25 23.78
CA TYR A 88 15.76 -22.79 22.74
C TYR A 88 17.19 -22.90 23.30
N THR A 89 18.00 -23.78 22.73
CA THR A 89 19.36 -24.03 23.23
C THR A 89 20.30 -22.87 22.92
N GLU A 90 21.37 -22.74 23.71
CA GLU A 90 22.41 -21.76 23.44
C GLU A 90 23.12 -22.01 22.09
N VAL A 91 23.21 -23.29 21.67
CA VAL A 91 23.74 -23.66 20.36
C VAL A 91 22.85 -23.11 19.24
N ALA A 92 21.52 -23.28 19.34
CA ALA A 92 20.59 -22.71 18.37
C ALA A 92 20.65 -21.17 18.34
N PHE A 93 20.74 -20.52 19.52
CA PHE A 93 20.90 -19.06 19.61
C PHE A 93 22.10 -18.54 18.83
N ARG A 94 23.26 -19.22 18.93
CA ARG A 94 24.52 -18.79 18.31
C ARG A 94 24.66 -19.21 16.84
N ASN A 95 24.15 -20.38 16.47
CA ASN A 95 24.45 -21.01 15.17
C ASN A 95 23.26 -21.07 14.20
N GLU A 96 22.01 -21.05 14.69
CA GLU A 96 20.80 -21.20 13.85
C GLU A 96 20.06 -19.87 13.64
N LEU A 97 20.14 -18.94 14.60
CA LEU A 97 19.50 -17.62 14.48
C LEU A 97 20.39 -16.63 13.73
N PHE A 98 19.82 -15.95 12.73
CA PHE A 98 20.45 -14.81 12.07
C PHE A 98 20.80 -13.72 13.08
N GLU A 99 21.95 -13.06 12.91
CA GLU A 99 22.38 -11.96 13.79
C GLU A 99 21.36 -10.81 13.80
N ASN A 100 20.98 -10.34 12.61
CA ASN A 100 20.03 -9.25 12.38
C ASN A 100 18.76 -9.75 11.68
N THR A 101 17.67 -8.98 11.80
CA THR A 101 16.40 -9.27 11.13
C THR A 101 16.47 -8.85 9.66
N ILE A 102 15.93 -9.66 8.75
CA ILE A 102 15.86 -9.33 7.32
C ILE A 102 15.09 -8.00 7.12
N PRO A 103 15.68 -7.00 6.42
CA PRO A 103 15.08 -5.70 6.17
C PRO A 103 13.69 -5.78 5.52
N GLU A 104 12.82 -4.83 5.85
CA GLU A 104 11.44 -4.82 5.34
C GLU A 104 11.37 -4.73 3.81
N ILE A 105 12.22 -3.89 3.21
CA ILE A 105 12.31 -3.70 1.75
C ILE A 105 12.59 -5.01 0.97
N GLN A 106 13.28 -5.98 1.58
CA GLN A 106 13.57 -7.26 0.93
C GLN A 106 12.39 -8.25 0.98
N ARG A 107 11.39 -8.01 1.83
CA ARG A 107 10.33 -8.98 2.17
C ARG A 107 8.88 -8.48 2.01
N THR A 108 8.67 -7.26 1.52
CA THR A 108 7.33 -6.71 1.21
C THR A 108 7.12 -6.48 -0.29
N ASN A 109 5.89 -6.22 -0.72
CA ASN A 109 5.61 -5.67 -2.04
C ASN A 109 6.18 -4.26 -2.14
N LEU A 110 6.82 -3.92 -3.26
CA LEU A 110 7.46 -2.62 -3.49
C LEU A 110 6.66 -1.71 -4.43
N ALA A 111 5.44 -2.10 -4.85
CA ALA A 111 4.62 -1.30 -5.77
C ALA A 111 4.46 0.17 -5.33
N ASN A 112 4.15 0.42 -4.05
CA ASN A 112 4.06 1.79 -3.52
C ASN A 112 5.44 2.51 -3.49
N THR A 113 6.49 1.84 -3.02
CA THR A 113 7.85 2.40 -2.96
C THR A 113 8.40 2.73 -4.35
N VAL A 114 8.19 1.87 -5.34
CA VAL A 114 8.57 2.07 -6.74
C VAL A 114 7.82 3.27 -7.33
N LEU A 115 6.51 3.39 -7.06
CA LEU A 115 5.70 4.53 -7.50
C LEU A 115 6.22 5.85 -6.93
N LEU A 116 6.57 5.87 -5.63
CA LEU A 116 7.17 7.04 -4.97
C LEU A 116 8.56 7.39 -5.52
N LEU A 117 9.45 6.42 -5.71
CA LEU A 117 10.78 6.67 -6.30
C LEU A 117 10.67 7.21 -7.73
N LYS A 118 9.70 6.73 -8.51
CA LYS A 118 9.40 7.24 -9.85
C LYS A 118 8.81 8.65 -9.82
N SER A 119 7.96 9.01 -8.86
CA SER A 119 7.44 10.37 -8.72
C SER A 119 8.53 11.38 -8.29
N LEU A 120 9.54 10.93 -7.54
CA LEU A 120 10.75 11.70 -7.20
C LEU A 120 11.75 11.85 -8.38
N GLY A 121 11.48 11.23 -9.53
CA GLY A 121 12.31 11.34 -10.74
C GLY A 121 13.46 10.33 -10.86
N VAL A 122 13.48 9.27 -10.04
CA VAL A 122 14.49 8.20 -10.16
C VAL A 122 14.23 7.37 -11.42
N LYS A 123 15.09 7.54 -12.44
CA LYS A 123 14.96 6.84 -13.73
C LYS A 123 15.24 5.34 -13.61
N ASN A 124 16.44 4.96 -13.14
CA ASN A 124 16.84 3.57 -12.99
C ASN A 124 16.74 3.14 -11.52
N LEU A 125 15.91 2.15 -11.22
CA LEU A 125 15.75 1.62 -9.86
C LEU A 125 16.72 0.48 -9.55
N LEU A 126 17.40 -0.09 -10.55
CA LEU A 126 18.40 -1.15 -10.35
C LEU A 126 19.77 -0.60 -9.95
N GLU A 127 20.05 0.66 -10.31
CA GLU A 127 21.27 1.41 -9.95
C GLU A 127 21.04 2.36 -8.76
N PHE A 128 19.86 2.34 -8.15
CA PHE A 128 19.56 3.19 -6.99
C PHE A 128 20.27 2.64 -5.74
N ASP A 129 20.94 3.54 -5.01
CA ASP A 129 21.77 3.22 -3.85
C ASP A 129 20.91 2.92 -2.61
N PHE A 130 20.35 1.72 -2.55
CA PHE A 130 19.67 1.19 -1.38
C PHE A 130 20.69 0.66 -0.37
N MET A 131 20.56 1.08 0.91
CA MET A 131 21.35 0.54 2.03
C MET A 131 21.31 -0.99 2.09
N ASP A 132 20.11 -1.57 1.92
CA ASP A 132 19.88 -3.00 1.75
C ASP A 132 19.08 -3.20 0.45
N PRO A 133 19.70 -3.57 -0.68
CA PRO A 133 19.00 -3.67 -1.95
C PRO A 133 17.94 -4.78 -1.92
N PRO A 134 16.72 -4.52 -2.44
CA PRO A 134 15.72 -5.56 -2.59
C PRO A 134 16.04 -6.52 -3.74
N PRO A 135 15.53 -7.77 -3.71
CA PRO A 135 15.68 -8.70 -4.82
C PRO A 135 15.18 -8.11 -6.13
N GLN A 136 15.97 -8.20 -7.21
CA GLN A 136 15.61 -7.65 -8.53
C GLN A 136 14.25 -8.16 -9.03
N SER A 137 13.89 -9.41 -8.73
CA SER A 137 12.57 -9.99 -9.04
C SER A 137 11.41 -9.24 -8.38
N ASN A 138 11.60 -8.69 -7.18
CA ASN A 138 10.58 -7.92 -6.46
C ASN A 138 10.42 -6.53 -7.10
N ILE A 139 11.53 -5.89 -7.48
CA ILE A 139 11.51 -4.62 -8.22
C ILE A 139 10.79 -4.79 -9.56
N LEU A 140 11.18 -5.80 -10.35
CA LEU A 140 10.62 -6.06 -11.68
C LEU A 140 9.13 -6.41 -11.62
N ASN A 141 8.69 -7.23 -10.66
CA ASN A 141 7.25 -7.50 -10.48
C ASN A 141 6.49 -6.24 -10.03
N SER A 142 7.08 -5.41 -9.17
CA SER A 142 6.45 -4.15 -8.73
C SER A 142 6.31 -3.15 -9.89
N MET A 143 7.32 -3.01 -10.74
CA MET A 143 7.23 -2.25 -12.01
C MET A 143 6.14 -2.83 -12.91
N TYR A 144 6.12 -4.16 -13.10
CA TYR A 144 5.11 -4.84 -13.91
C TYR A 144 3.69 -4.63 -13.36
N GLN A 145 3.49 -4.67 -12.04
CA GLN A 145 2.18 -4.39 -11.41
C GLN A 145 1.74 -2.94 -11.65
N LEU A 146 2.66 -1.96 -11.56
CA LEU A 146 2.34 -0.56 -11.85
C LEU A 146 2.07 -0.31 -13.35
N TRP A 147 2.80 -0.97 -14.24
CA TRP A 147 2.55 -0.94 -15.68
C TRP A 147 1.19 -1.57 -16.03
N VAL A 148 0.88 -2.74 -15.47
CA VAL A 148 -0.45 -3.40 -15.53
C VAL A 148 -1.54 -2.41 -15.09
N LEU A 149 -1.35 -1.72 -13.96
CA LEU A 149 -2.30 -0.72 -13.47
C LEU A 149 -2.40 0.54 -14.36
N GLY A 150 -1.48 0.77 -15.28
CA GLY A 150 -1.39 1.97 -16.13
C GLY A 150 -0.74 3.17 -15.42
N ALA A 151 -0.06 2.95 -14.31
CA ALA A 151 0.72 3.96 -13.59
C ALA A 151 2.08 4.24 -14.24
N LEU A 152 2.68 3.22 -14.87
CA LEU A 152 3.88 3.34 -15.72
C LEU A 152 3.53 3.11 -17.19
N ASP A 153 4.25 3.78 -18.09
CA ASP A 153 4.18 3.54 -19.54
C ASP A 153 5.09 2.38 -19.98
N ASN A 154 5.12 2.09 -21.29
CA ASN A 154 5.94 1.01 -21.86
C ASN A 154 7.47 1.26 -21.79
N VAL A 155 7.90 2.48 -21.44
CA VAL A 155 9.31 2.87 -21.28
C VAL A 155 9.72 2.84 -19.80
N GLY A 156 8.74 2.84 -18.88
CA GLY A 156 8.94 2.84 -17.44
C GLY A 156 8.89 4.24 -16.81
N ASP A 157 8.38 5.23 -17.52
CA ASP A 157 8.11 6.58 -17.01
C ASP A 157 6.68 6.68 -16.44
N LEU A 158 6.46 7.71 -15.60
CA LEU A 158 5.22 7.87 -14.83
C LEU A 158 4.10 8.52 -15.69
N THR A 159 2.98 7.82 -15.84
CA THR A 159 1.81 8.33 -16.59
C THR A 159 1.08 9.44 -15.83
N PRO A 160 0.18 10.22 -16.47
CA PRO A 160 -0.67 11.17 -15.76
C PRO A 160 -1.55 10.52 -14.69
N ILE A 161 -1.95 9.26 -14.87
CA ILE A 161 -2.69 8.49 -13.86
C ILE A 161 -1.74 8.07 -12.74
N GLY A 162 -0.54 7.58 -13.06
CA GLY A 162 0.48 7.24 -12.06
C GLY A 162 0.87 8.43 -11.17
N ARG A 163 0.97 9.64 -11.74
CA ARG A 163 1.22 10.87 -10.98
C ARG A 163 0.07 11.24 -10.03
N LYS A 164 -1.19 10.99 -10.43
CA LYS A 164 -2.33 11.12 -9.52
C LYS A 164 -2.31 10.05 -8.42
N MET A 165 -1.91 8.81 -8.75
CA MET A 165 -1.78 7.72 -7.77
C MET A 165 -0.71 8.01 -6.70
N SER A 166 0.44 8.57 -7.06
CA SER A 166 1.57 8.79 -6.13
C SER A 166 1.28 9.80 -5.01
N GLU A 167 0.26 10.63 -5.16
CA GLU A 167 -0.20 11.59 -4.14
C GLU A 167 -1.11 10.94 -3.08
N PHE A 168 -1.63 9.72 -3.31
CA PHE A 168 -2.47 9.01 -2.36
C PHE A 168 -1.62 8.10 -1.44
N PRO A 169 -1.75 8.19 -0.10
CA PRO A 169 -0.96 7.40 0.84
C PRO A 169 -1.49 5.96 1.01
N MET A 170 -1.58 5.20 -0.08
CA MET A 170 -2.17 3.85 -0.10
C MET A 170 -1.65 2.98 -1.25
N GLU A 171 -2.04 1.71 -1.28
CA GLU A 171 -1.71 0.79 -2.38
C GLU A 171 -2.19 1.31 -3.75
N PRO A 172 -1.35 1.24 -4.81
CA PRO A 172 -1.69 1.75 -6.15
C PRO A 172 -3.00 1.20 -6.73
N SER A 173 -3.38 -0.04 -6.40
CA SER A 173 -4.65 -0.65 -6.82
C SER A 173 -5.88 0.08 -6.23
N MET A 174 -5.80 0.51 -4.96
CA MET A 174 -6.86 1.29 -4.32
C MET A 174 -6.89 2.73 -4.85
N ALA A 175 -5.72 3.33 -5.06
CA ALA A 175 -5.62 4.66 -5.68
C ALA A 175 -6.23 4.67 -7.09
N LYS A 176 -6.00 3.61 -7.89
CA LYS A 176 -6.64 3.44 -9.20
C LYS A 176 -8.17 3.41 -9.10
N MET A 177 -8.73 2.68 -8.14
CA MET A 177 -10.19 2.65 -7.95
C MET A 177 -10.76 4.03 -7.66
N LEU A 178 -10.12 4.82 -6.80
CA LEU A 178 -10.55 6.20 -6.51
C LEU A 178 -10.51 7.08 -7.77
N ILE A 179 -9.44 7.01 -8.57
CA ILE A 179 -9.31 7.81 -9.80
C ILE A 179 -10.37 7.40 -10.83
N MET A 180 -10.50 6.10 -11.12
CA MET A 180 -11.48 5.57 -12.08
C MET A 180 -12.93 5.78 -11.64
N SER A 181 -13.21 5.82 -10.33
CA SER A 181 -14.57 6.04 -9.81
C SER A 181 -15.15 7.41 -10.18
N VAL A 182 -14.31 8.40 -10.52
CA VAL A 182 -14.77 9.71 -11.02
C VAL A 182 -15.30 9.58 -12.44
N GLU A 183 -14.62 8.84 -13.31
CA GLU A 183 -15.06 8.56 -14.69
C GLU A 183 -16.38 7.79 -14.69
N TYR A 184 -16.52 6.83 -13.76
CA TYR A 184 -17.74 6.06 -13.52
C TYR A 184 -18.79 6.77 -12.64
N ARG A 185 -18.55 8.01 -12.18
CA ARG A 185 -19.49 8.79 -11.33
C ARG A 185 -19.93 8.10 -10.03
N CYS A 186 -19.08 7.26 -9.44
CA CYS A 186 -19.31 6.49 -8.20
C CYS A 186 -18.30 6.81 -7.09
N SER A 187 -17.70 8.00 -7.13
CA SER A 187 -16.58 8.38 -6.26
C SER A 187 -16.94 8.54 -4.78
N SER A 188 -18.18 8.89 -4.44
CA SER A 188 -18.66 8.94 -3.04
C SER A 188 -18.66 7.56 -2.37
N GLU A 189 -19.15 6.55 -3.09
CA GLU A 189 -19.23 5.16 -2.62
C GLU A 189 -17.82 4.56 -2.56
N MET A 190 -17.03 4.77 -3.61
CA MET A 190 -15.66 4.25 -3.70
C MET A 190 -14.75 4.80 -2.61
N LEU A 191 -14.80 6.12 -2.36
CA LEU A 191 -14.09 6.77 -1.26
C LEU A 191 -14.40 6.10 0.09
N THR A 192 -15.66 5.72 0.30
CA THR A 192 -16.11 5.04 1.52
C THR A 192 -15.59 3.60 1.59
N ILE A 193 -15.65 2.84 0.49
CA ILE A 193 -15.13 1.46 0.40
C ILE A 193 -13.62 1.43 0.68
N VAL A 194 -12.85 2.26 -0.02
CA VAL A 194 -11.38 2.31 0.13
C VAL A 194 -10.96 2.74 1.53
N SER A 195 -11.72 3.64 2.17
CA SER A 195 -11.48 4.03 3.57
C SER A 195 -11.74 2.88 4.55
N MET A 196 -12.71 2.01 4.27
CA MET A 196 -13.00 0.82 5.07
C MET A 196 -11.98 -0.29 4.85
N LEU A 197 -11.45 -0.46 3.63
CA LEU A 197 -10.35 -1.39 3.32
C LEU A 197 -9.02 -0.96 3.99
N SER A 198 -8.76 0.34 4.08
CA SER A 198 -7.54 0.91 4.68
C SER A 198 -7.44 0.72 6.21
N VAL A 199 -8.47 0.13 6.84
CA VAL A 199 -8.54 -0.12 8.29
C VAL A 199 -8.70 -1.64 8.52
N PRO A 200 -8.10 -2.21 9.57
CA PRO A 200 -8.30 -3.63 9.90
C PRO A 200 -9.79 -3.98 10.03
N SER A 201 -10.13 -5.25 9.75
CA SER A 201 -11.51 -5.76 9.76
C SER A 201 -12.36 -5.21 10.92
N VAL A 202 -13.43 -4.51 10.56
CA VAL A 202 -14.33 -3.83 11.50
C VAL A 202 -15.19 -4.82 12.30
N PHE A 203 -15.46 -6.01 11.75
CA PHE A 203 -16.26 -7.05 12.39
C PHE A 203 -15.53 -7.70 13.58
N TYR A 204 -16.21 -7.77 14.72
CA TYR A 204 -15.74 -8.42 15.94
C TYR A 204 -16.46 -9.76 16.15
N ARG A 205 -15.71 -10.87 16.14
CA ARG A 205 -16.28 -12.23 16.32
C ARG A 205 -15.76 -12.87 17.63
N PRO A 206 -16.40 -12.61 18.78
CA PRO A 206 -16.02 -13.23 20.06
C PRO A 206 -16.32 -14.74 20.04
N LYS A 207 -15.41 -15.56 20.57
CA LYS A 207 -15.54 -17.03 20.58
C LYS A 207 -16.78 -17.54 21.34
N GLU A 208 -17.21 -16.83 22.37
CA GLU A 208 -18.36 -17.19 23.21
C GLU A 208 -19.71 -16.87 22.55
N ARG A 209 -19.75 -15.92 21.61
CA ARG A 209 -20.98 -15.40 20.98
C ARG A 209 -20.81 -15.30 19.46
N MET A 210 -20.33 -16.39 18.86
CA MET A 210 -20.07 -16.45 17.42
C MET A 210 -21.36 -16.38 16.60
N GLU A 211 -22.39 -17.16 17.00
CA GLU A 211 -23.68 -17.21 16.28
C GLU A 211 -24.40 -15.85 16.31
N GLU A 212 -24.43 -15.16 17.45
CA GLU A 212 -24.97 -13.79 17.56
C GLU A 212 -24.23 -12.80 16.63
N ALA A 213 -22.90 -12.88 16.56
CA ALA A 213 -22.08 -12.01 15.74
C ALA A 213 -22.26 -12.28 14.24
N ASP A 214 -22.38 -13.56 13.85
CA ASP A 214 -22.60 -13.96 12.46
C ASP A 214 -24.03 -13.58 12.00
N ALA A 215 -25.06 -13.77 12.84
CA ALA A 215 -26.43 -13.32 12.57
C ALA A 215 -26.58 -11.78 12.57
N ALA A 216 -25.77 -11.06 13.36
CA ALA A 216 -25.69 -9.60 13.27
C ALA A 216 -25.03 -9.15 11.96
N ARG A 217 -24.02 -9.90 11.49
CA ARG A 217 -23.28 -9.63 10.26
C ARG A 217 -24.12 -9.88 9.00
N GLU A 218 -24.92 -10.95 8.98
CA GLU A 218 -25.79 -11.31 7.85
C GLU A 218 -26.69 -10.14 7.42
N LYS A 219 -27.22 -9.38 8.39
CA LYS A 219 -28.06 -8.17 8.16
C LYS A 219 -27.37 -7.05 7.39
N PHE A 220 -26.04 -7.03 7.36
CA PHE A 220 -25.24 -6.07 6.57
C PHE A 220 -24.76 -6.66 5.24
N SER A 221 -24.79 -7.99 5.10
CA SER A 221 -24.20 -8.68 3.97
C SER A 221 -24.94 -8.35 2.66
N VAL A 222 -24.15 -8.02 1.64
CA VAL A 222 -24.61 -7.86 0.27
C VAL A 222 -24.09 -9.07 -0.49
N ALA A 223 -25.00 -9.94 -0.94
CA ALA A 223 -24.68 -11.25 -1.50
C ALA A 223 -23.68 -11.18 -2.69
N GLU A 224 -23.71 -10.10 -3.46
CA GLU A 224 -22.82 -9.90 -4.60
C GLU A 224 -21.40 -9.46 -4.22
N SER A 225 -21.17 -8.89 -3.02
CA SER A 225 -19.92 -8.18 -2.74
C SER A 225 -19.66 -7.89 -1.24
N ASP A 226 -18.50 -8.34 -0.77
CA ASP A 226 -17.93 -7.91 0.52
C ASP A 226 -17.62 -6.40 0.53
N HIS A 227 -17.17 -5.83 -0.59
CA HIS A 227 -16.91 -4.39 -0.69
C HIS A 227 -18.19 -3.57 -0.50
N LEU A 228 -19.33 -4.01 -1.06
CA LEU A 228 -20.62 -3.37 -0.84
C LEU A 228 -21.15 -3.64 0.59
N THR A 229 -20.80 -4.78 1.19
CA THR A 229 -21.06 -5.05 2.60
C THR A 229 -20.37 -4.01 3.51
N LEU A 230 -19.11 -3.66 3.22
CA LEU A 230 -18.40 -2.59 3.96
C LEU A 230 -19.06 -1.21 3.77
N LEU A 231 -19.51 -0.89 2.55
CA LEU A 231 -20.26 0.33 2.25
C LEU A 231 -21.58 0.39 3.05
N ASN A 232 -22.33 -0.72 3.10
CA ASN A 232 -23.59 -0.83 3.84
C ASN A 232 -23.37 -0.62 5.35
N VAL A 233 -22.35 -1.25 5.94
CA VAL A 233 -21.97 -1.06 7.36
C VAL A 233 -21.69 0.42 7.66
N PHE A 234 -20.90 1.11 6.83
CA PHE A 234 -20.58 2.52 7.04
C PHE A 234 -21.80 3.43 6.84
N SER A 235 -22.65 3.13 5.85
CA SER A 235 -23.88 3.88 5.57
C SER A 235 -24.88 3.78 6.73
N GLN A 236 -25.13 2.58 7.26
CA GLN A 236 -26.00 2.39 8.42
C GLN A 236 -25.44 3.08 9.67
N TRP A 237 -24.13 2.99 9.92
CA TRP A 237 -23.48 3.69 11.04
C TRP A 237 -23.63 5.22 10.95
N LYS A 238 -23.50 5.78 9.74
CA LYS A 238 -23.73 7.20 9.45
C LYS A 238 -25.19 7.59 9.71
N THR A 239 -26.16 6.81 9.23
CA THR A 239 -27.60 7.03 9.44
C THR A 239 -27.99 6.99 10.92
N HIS A 240 -27.35 6.12 11.72
CA HIS A 240 -27.52 6.07 13.17
C HIS A 240 -26.68 7.12 13.95
N GLY A 241 -26.19 8.17 13.28
CA GLY A 241 -25.54 9.30 13.93
C GLY A 241 -24.17 8.98 14.52
N TYR A 242 -23.44 8.01 13.96
CA TYR A 242 -22.11 7.59 14.38
C TYR A 242 -22.01 7.06 15.83
N ARG A 243 -23.10 6.51 16.38
CA ARG A 243 -23.17 6.06 17.79
C ARG A 243 -22.34 4.80 18.07
N ASP A 244 -21.49 4.87 19.10
CA ASP A 244 -20.71 3.74 19.60
C ASP A 244 -21.60 2.59 20.13
N ASP A 245 -22.72 2.90 20.80
CA ASP A 245 -23.69 1.89 21.30
C ASP A 245 -24.20 0.96 20.20
N TRP A 246 -24.47 1.55 19.02
CA TRP A 246 -24.99 0.82 17.87
C TRP A 246 -23.92 -0.14 17.33
N CYS A 247 -22.66 0.32 17.22
CA CYS A 247 -21.54 -0.56 16.86
C CYS A 247 -21.42 -1.75 17.81
N MET A 248 -21.50 -1.52 19.13
CA MET A 248 -21.38 -2.60 20.12
C MET A 248 -22.52 -3.63 20.01
N ARG A 249 -23.77 -3.18 19.77
CA ARG A 249 -24.93 -4.07 19.56
C ARG A 249 -24.81 -4.91 18.29
N HIS A 250 -24.14 -4.38 17.26
CA HIS A 250 -23.97 -5.04 15.96
C HIS A 250 -22.60 -5.73 15.80
N PHE A 251 -21.85 -5.92 16.89
CA PHE A 251 -20.52 -6.56 16.87
C PHE A 251 -19.51 -5.89 15.92
N LEU A 252 -19.55 -4.55 15.85
CA LEU A 252 -18.63 -3.71 15.08
C LEU A 252 -17.68 -2.97 16.02
N HIS A 253 -16.43 -2.75 15.61
CA HIS A 253 -15.46 -1.99 16.38
C HIS A 253 -15.59 -0.47 16.16
N PRO A 254 -16.13 0.32 17.12
CA PRO A 254 -16.36 1.76 16.93
C PRO A 254 -15.06 2.54 16.72
N LYS A 255 -13.97 2.15 17.41
CA LYS A 255 -12.64 2.76 17.25
C LYS A 255 -12.09 2.61 15.82
N LEU A 256 -12.40 1.50 15.14
CA LEU A 256 -11.99 1.27 13.74
C LEU A 256 -12.89 2.05 12.77
N LEU A 257 -14.20 2.12 13.02
CA LEU A 257 -15.12 2.93 12.23
C LEU A 257 -14.80 4.45 12.30
N ARG A 258 -14.42 4.96 13.49
CA ARG A 258 -13.91 6.34 13.61
C ARG A 258 -12.65 6.57 12.78
N LYS A 259 -11.67 5.66 12.86
CA LYS A 259 -10.47 5.73 12.02
C LYS A 259 -10.81 5.67 10.52
N ALA A 260 -11.76 4.84 10.11
CA ALA A 260 -12.20 4.80 8.71
C ALA A 260 -12.84 6.13 8.27
N ARG A 261 -13.60 6.81 9.15
CA ARG A 261 -14.13 8.16 8.88
C ARG A 261 -13.03 9.22 8.79
N GLU A 262 -11.99 9.14 9.63
CA GLU A 262 -10.83 10.04 9.58
C GLU A 262 -10.04 9.87 8.27
N VAL A 263 -9.75 8.62 7.88
CA VAL A 263 -9.13 8.29 6.59
C VAL A 263 -10.00 8.78 5.42
N ARG A 264 -11.33 8.59 5.51
CA ARG A 264 -12.27 9.08 4.49
C ARG A 264 -12.19 10.59 4.31
N ALA A 265 -12.07 11.36 5.40
CA ALA A 265 -11.94 12.83 5.31
C ALA A 265 -10.61 13.23 4.67
N GLN A 266 -9.49 12.62 5.09
CA GLN A 266 -8.17 12.88 4.50
C GLN A 266 -8.13 12.59 2.99
N LEU A 267 -8.71 11.47 2.56
CA LEU A 267 -8.81 11.11 1.15
C LEU A 267 -9.76 12.06 0.38
N GLU A 268 -10.85 12.51 1.01
CA GLU A 268 -11.77 13.51 0.44
C GLU A 268 -11.05 14.83 0.13
N ASP A 269 -10.16 15.27 1.02
CA ASP A 269 -9.39 16.50 0.85
C ASP A 269 -8.29 16.38 -0.21
N ILE A 270 -7.62 15.21 -0.31
CA ILE A 270 -6.69 14.91 -1.41
C ILE A 270 -7.43 14.88 -2.76
N MET A 271 -8.64 14.28 -2.82
CA MET A 271 -9.46 14.28 -4.03
C MET A 271 -9.86 15.70 -4.46
N LYS A 272 -10.29 16.56 -3.53
CA LYS A 272 -10.56 17.98 -3.82
C LYS A 272 -9.33 18.71 -4.34
N PHE A 273 -8.15 18.51 -3.73
CA PHE A 273 -6.89 19.11 -4.17
C PHE A 273 -6.53 18.69 -5.61
N GLN A 274 -6.73 17.42 -5.96
CA GLN A 274 -6.54 16.91 -7.32
C GLN A 274 -7.67 17.25 -8.32
N LYS A 275 -8.70 18.01 -7.90
CA LYS A 275 -9.89 18.34 -8.70
C LYS A 275 -10.67 17.10 -9.16
N LEU A 276 -10.76 16.09 -8.31
CA LEU A 276 -11.57 14.88 -8.52
C LEU A 276 -12.96 15.10 -7.92
N GLU A 277 -13.99 15.10 -8.77
CA GLU A 277 -15.37 15.36 -8.34
C GLU A 277 -15.97 14.20 -7.54
N LEU A 278 -16.74 14.55 -6.51
CA LEU A 278 -17.43 13.60 -5.63
C LEU A 278 -18.88 13.46 -6.07
N ILE A 279 -19.15 12.40 -6.83
CA ILE A 279 -20.46 12.06 -7.38
C ILE A 279 -20.89 10.72 -6.77
N SER A 280 -22.18 10.59 -6.47
CA SER A 280 -22.77 9.34 -5.99
C SER A 280 -23.44 8.60 -7.13
N ALA A 281 -23.23 7.28 -7.20
CA ALA A 281 -23.89 6.40 -8.17
C ALA A 281 -25.39 6.18 -7.89
N GLY A 282 -25.91 6.68 -6.77
CA GLY A 282 -27.30 6.46 -6.36
C GLY A 282 -27.54 4.99 -6.00
N THR A 283 -28.32 4.29 -6.82
CA THR A 283 -28.70 2.87 -6.63
C THR A 283 -27.96 1.91 -7.57
N ASP A 284 -27.12 2.41 -8.47
CA ASP A 284 -26.39 1.55 -9.42
C ASP A 284 -25.10 0.99 -8.79
N PHE A 285 -25.21 -0.22 -8.24
CA PHE A 285 -24.09 -0.94 -7.65
C PHE A 285 -23.20 -1.66 -8.68
N ASP A 286 -23.66 -1.88 -9.92
CA ASP A 286 -22.86 -2.49 -10.98
C ASP A 286 -21.75 -1.55 -11.44
N VAL A 287 -22.04 -0.25 -11.52
CA VAL A 287 -21.04 0.80 -11.75
C VAL A 287 -19.95 0.80 -10.67
N VAL A 288 -20.32 0.60 -9.40
CA VAL A 288 -19.36 0.46 -8.28
C VAL A 288 -18.53 -0.81 -8.45
N ARG A 289 -19.15 -1.95 -8.80
CA ARG A 289 -18.47 -3.23 -9.04
C ARG A 289 -17.49 -3.16 -10.22
N LYS A 290 -17.86 -2.47 -11.31
CA LYS A 290 -16.98 -2.18 -12.46
C LYS A 290 -15.79 -1.29 -12.05
N ALA A 291 -16.02 -0.27 -11.23
CA ALA A 291 -14.94 0.55 -10.70
C ALA A 291 -13.98 -0.22 -9.78
N ILE A 292 -14.47 -1.14 -8.92
CA ILE A 292 -13.61 -2.07 -8.15
C ILE A 292 -12.76 -2.94 -9.09
N THR A 293 -13.39 -3.47 -10.14
CA THR A 293 -12.72 -4.28 -11.17
C THR A 293 -11.56 -3.52 -11.82
N SER A 294 -11.67 -2.20 -12.02
CA SER A 294 -10.62 -1.39 -12.66
C SER A 294 -9.30 -1.33 -11.90
N GLY A 295 -9.32 -1.47 -10.55
CA GLY A 295 -8.12 -1.58 -9.72
C GLY A 295 -7.64 -3.03 -9.57
N TYR A 296 -8.56 -3.97 -9.39
CA TYR A 296 -8.27 -5.34 -8.98
C TYR A 296 -8.42 -6.41 -10.08
N PHE A 297 -8.60 -6.05 -11.35
CA PHE A 297 -8.64 -7.01 -12.48
C PHE A 297 -7.44 -7.98 -12.50
N HIS A 298 -6.25 -7.54 -12.09
CA HIS A 298 -5.04 -8.37 -11.97
C HIS A 298 -5.10 -9.44 -10.84
N GLN A 299 -6.10 -9.34 -9.96
CA GLN A 299 -6.49 -10.23 -8.86
C GLN A 299 -7.88 -10.84 -9.14
N ALA A 300 -8.16 -11.20 -10.39
CA ALA A 300 -9.35 -11.93 -10.78
C ALA A 300 -9.18 -13.47 -10.63
N ALA A 301 -10.23 -14.13 -10.15
CA ALA A 301 -10.35 -15.58 -10.07
C ALA A 301 -11.66 -16.06 -10.72
N ARG A 302 -11.64 -17.30 -11.21
CA ARG A 302 -12.82 -17.98 -11.78
C ARG A 302 -13.18 -19.21 -10.96
N VAL A 303 -14.45 -19.57 -10.91
CA VAL A 303 -14.88 -20.84 -10.31
C VAL A 303 -14.33 -22.02 -11.12
N LYS A 304 -13.90 -23.08 -10.43
CA LYS A 304 -13.50 -24.37 -11.02
C LYS A 304 -14.36 -25.52 -10.47
N GLY A 305 -14.79 -25.43 -9.22
CA GLY A 305 -15.65 -26.40 -8.56
C GLY A 305 -16.36 -25.77 -7.36
N ILE A 306 -17.13 -26.58 -6.62
CA ILE A 306 -17.87 -26.13 -5.43
C ILE A 306 -16.86 -25.64 -4.37
N GLY A 307 -16.86 -24.34 -4.08
CA GLY A 307 -15.92 -23.73 -3.13
C GLY A 307 -14.45 -23.66 -3.59
N GLU A 308 -14.17 -23.98 -4.86
CA GLU A 308 -12.83 -23.92 -5.45
C GLU A 308 -12.78 -22.90 -6.59
N PHE A 309 -11.91 -21.92 -6.42
CA PHE A 309 -11.60 -20.91 -7.41
C PHE A 309 -10.18 -21.09 -7.92
N VAL A 310 -9.89 -20.52 -9.08
CA VAL A 310 -8.56 -20.50 -9.67
C VAL A 310 -8.27 -19.09 -10.16
N ASN A 311 -7.15 -18.51 -9.74
CA ASN A 311 -6.70 -17.22 -10.25
C ASN A 311 -6.50 -17.30 -11.78
N ILE A 312 -7.10 -16.37 -12.53
CA ILE A 312 -7.17 -16.46 -14.01
C ILE A 312 -5.77 -16.27 -14.64
N ARG A 313 -4.89 -15.51 -13.99
CA ARG A 313 -3.55 -15.18 -14.48
C ARG A 313 -2.48 -16.18 -14.06
N THR A 314 -2.47 -16.60 -12.79
CA THR A 314 -1.43 -17.50 -12.25
C THR A 314 -1.81 -18.97 -12.29
N GLY A 315 -3.09 -19.30 -12.52
CA GLY A 315 -3.58 -20.68 -12.53
C GLY A 315 -3.60 -21.36 -11.15
N LEU A 316 -3.33 -20.60 -10.08
CA LEU A 316 -3.27 -21.14 -8.71
C LEU A 316 -4.67 -21.42 -8.16
N PRO A 317 -4.87 -22.56 -7.47
CA PRO A 317 -6.08 -22.82 -6.71
C PRO A 317 -6.18 -21.85 -5.53
N THR A 318 -7.40 -21.35 -5.29
CA THR A 318 -7.72 -20.43 -4.22
C THR A 318 -9.12 -20.74 -3.67
N HIS A 319 -9.34 -20.44 -2.40
CA HIS A 319 -10.63 -20.63 -1.74
C HIS A 319 -11.19 -19.29 -1.25
N LEU A 320 -12.52 -19.18 -1.16
CA LEU A 320 -13.15 -18.05 -0.46
C LEU A 320 -12.84 -18.16 1.04
N HIS A 321 -12.46 -17.05 1.68
CA HIS A 321 -12.32 -17.02 3.13
C HIS A 321 -13.69 -17.24 3.80
N PRO A 322 -13.81 -18.03 4.88
CA PRO A 322 -15.11 -18.31 5.53
C PRO A 322 -15.89 -17.10 6.03
N THR A 323 -15.23 -15.94 6.12
CA THR A 323 -15.88 -14.66 6.50
C THR A 323 -16.32 -13.83 5.31
N SER A 324 -16.27 -14.33 4.07
CA SER A 324 -16.83 -13.64 2.90
C SER A 324 -18.34 -13.84 2.86
N ALA A 325 -19.10 -12.81 2.50
CA ALA A 325 -20.54 -12.90 2.24
C ALA A 325 -20.86 -13.95 1.15
N LEU A 326 -19.92 -14.19 0.23
CA LEU A 326 -20.06 -15.16 -0.86
C LEU A 326 -19.85 -16.62 -0.40
N TYR A 327 -19.33 -16.87 0.80
CA TYR A 327 -18.96 -18.22 1.25
C TYR A 327 -20.18 -19.12 1.56
N GLY A 328 -21.33 -18.53 1.90
CA GLY A 328 -22.55 -19.25 2.31
C GLY A 328 -23.70 -19.21 1.30
N LEU A 329 -23.50 -18.65 0.10
CA LEU A 329 -24.57 -18.52 -0.89
C LEU A 329 -24.79 -19.84 -1.65
N GLY A 330 -26.06 -20.20 -1.85
CA GLY A 330 -26.45 -21.34 -2.67
C GLY A 330 -26.13 -21.17 -4.17
N TYR A 331 -25.65 -20.00 -4.59
CA TYR A 331 -25.09 -19.74 -5.91
C TYR A 331 -23.65 -19.26 -5.78
N THR A 332 -22.74 -19.77 -6.61
CA THR A 332 -21.35 -19.30 -6.68
C THR A 332 -21.16 -18.51 -7.98
N PRO A 333 -20.75 -17.23 -7.93
CA PRO A 333 -20.53 -16.44 -9.13
C PRO A 333 -19.33 -16.98 -9.93
N THR A 334 -19.46 -17.00 -11.27
CA THR A 334 -18.47 -17.58 -12.19
C THR A 334 -17.12 -16.88 -12.12
N TYR A 335 -17.13 -15.56 -11.97
CA TYR A 335 -15.96 -14.70 -11.90
C TYR A 335 -16.03 -13.82 -10.66
N VAL A 336 -14.90 -13.68 -9.99
CA VAL A 336 -14.75 -12.87 -8.79
C VAL A 336 -13.43 -12.10 -8.81
N VAL A 337 -13.43 -10.98 -8.12
CA VAL A 337 -12.25 -10.16 -7.85
C VAL A 337 -12.08 -10.05 -6.34
N TYR A 338 -10.83 -10.14 -5.86
CA TYR A 338 -10.49 -10.09 -4.43
C TYR A 338 -9.50 -8.97 -4.12
N HIS A 339 -9.44 -8.54 -2.86
CA HIS A 339 -8.57 -7.47 -2.37
C HIS A 339 -7.18 -7.99 -1.93
N GLU A 340 -7.18 -9.09 -1.17
CA GLU A 340 -5.98 -9.72 -0.62
C GLU A 340 -6.09 -11.25 -0.76
N LEU A 341 -4.94 -11.91 -0.95
CA LEU A 341 -4.80 -13.36 -0.92
C LEU A 341 -3.89 -13.73 0.24
N ILE A 342 -4.44 -14.38 1.26
CA ILE A 342 -3.73 -14.72 2.50
C ILE A 342 -3.42 -16.22 2.53
N LEU A 343 -2.14 -16.56 2.63
CA LEU A 343 -1.71 -17.94 2.90
C LEU A 343 -1.82 -18.26 4.40
N THR A 344 -2.56 -19.31 4.73
CA THR A 344 -2.60 -19.91 6.08
C THR A 344 -2.34 -21.42 5.99
N SER A 345 -3.36 -22.26 6.16
CA SER A 345 -3.32 -23.69 5.80
C SER A 345 -3.67 -23.91 4.32
N LYS A 346 -4.36 -22.93 3.72
CA LYS A 346 -4.71 -22.84 2.30
C LYS A 346 -4.65 -21.36 1.88
N GLU A 347 -4.70 -21.12 0.58
CA GLU A 347 -4.78 -19.81 -0.07
C GLU A 347 -6.22 -19.28 0.01
N TYR A 348 -6.47 -18.32 0.89
CA TYR A 348 -7.78 -17.71 1.08
C TYR A 348 -7.86 -16.31 0.49
N MET A 349 -8.85 -16.08 -0.38
CA MET A 349 -9.22 -14.77 -0.92
C MET A 349 -10.09 -14.02 0.10
N THR A 350 -9.75 -12.77 0.38
CA THR A 350 -10.48 -11.89 1.30
C THR A 350 -11.02 -10.65 0.58
N GLN A 351 -12.16 -10.15 1.07
CA GLN A 351 -12.98 -9.08 0.47
C GLN A 351 -13.24 -9.34 -1.03
N VAL A 352 -14.23 -10.17 -1.30
CA VAL A 352 -14.52 -10.69 -2.65
C VAL A 352 -15.76 -10.02 -3.24
N THR A 353 -15.73 -9.75 -4.55
CA THR A 353 -16.82 -9.15 -5.32
C THR A 353 -17.10 -9.97 -6.58
N ALA A 354 -18.38 -10.29 -6.82
CA ALA A 354 -18.85 -10.88 -8.06
C ALA A 354 -18.78 -9.87 -9.22
N ILE A 355 -18.29 -10.31 -10.37
CA ILE A 355 -18.02 -9.46 -11.53
C ILE A 355 -18.42 -10.14 -12.83
N ASP A 356 -18.68 -9.33 -13.86
CA ASP A 356 -18.91 -9.81 -15.22
C ASP A 356 -17.57 -10.02 -15.97
N ALA A 357 -17.54 -11.02 -16.85
CA ALA A 357 -16.41 -11.33 -17.71
C ALA A 357 -16.14 -10.21 -18.73
N TYR A 358 -17.18 -9.54 -19.23
CA TYR A 358 -17.01 -8.44 -20.19
C TYR A 358 -16.25 -7.26 -19.55
N TRP A 359 -16.48 -6.97 -18.26
CA TRP A 359 -15.75 -5.90 -17.56
C TRP A 359 -14.25 -6.21 -17.43
N LEU A 360 -13.87 -7.48 -17.22
CA LEU A 360 -12.46 -7.89 -17.22
C LEU A 360 -11.80 -7.69 -18.59
N ALA A 361 -12.48 -8.02 -19.68
CA ALA A 361 -11.94 -7.87 -21.02
C ALA A 361 -11.89 -6.40 -21.48
N GLU A 362 -12.84 -5.56 -21.04
CA GLU A 362 -12.81 -4.11 -21.30
C GLU A 362 -11.68 -3.43 -20.52
N LEU A 363 -11.58 -3.66 -19.21
CA LEU A 363 -10.64 -2.99 -18.30
C LEU A 363 -9.22 -3.57 -18.36
N GLY A 364 -9.10 -4.82 -18.77
CA GLY A 364 -7.86 -5.59 -18.82
C GLY A 364 -7.64 -6.24 -20.18
N SER A 365 -7.96 -5.54 -21.28
CA SER A 365 -7.87 -6.03 -22.67
C SER A 365 -6.50 -6.60 -23.07
N VAL A 366 -5.42 -6.14 -22.43
CA VAL A 366 -4.06 -6.67 -22.59
C VAL A 366 -3.90 -8.10 -22.01
N PHE A 367 -4.75 -8.49 -21.06
CA PHE A 367 -4.65 -9.75 -20.31
C PHE A 367 -5.83 -10.71 -20.54
N TYR A 368 -7.00 -10.18 -20.89
CA TYR A 368 -8.27 -10.93 -20.93
C TYR A 368 -9.00 -10.71 -22.27
N SER A 369 -9.45 -11.80 -22.90
CA SER A 369 -10.40 -11.77 -24.01
C SER A 369 -11.55 -12.76 -23.75
N VAL A 370 -12.78 -12.39 -24.12
CA VAL A 370 -13.96 -13.23 -23.91
C VAL A 370 -14.14 -14.17 -25.11
N LYS A 371 -13.80 -15.44 -24.93
CA LYS A 371 -14.07 -16.47 -25.94
C LYS A 371 -15.53 -16.93 -25.87
N GLU A 372 -16.38 -16.29 -26.64
CA GLU A 372 -17.74 -16.81 -26.90
C GLU A 372 -17.68 -18.07 -27.76
N LYS A 373 -18.48 -19.09 -27.42
CA LYS A 373 -18.42 -20.41 -28.10
C LYS A 373 -18.82 -20.40 -29.58
N ASN A 374 -19.48 -19.34 -30.05
CA ASN A 374 -20.11 -19.27 -31.37
C ASN A 374 -19.61 -18.10 -32.25
N PHE A 375 -18.56 -17.36 -31.83
CA PHE A 375 -18.04 -16.20 -32.58
C PHE A 375 -16.51 -16.26 -32.70
N ASP A 376 -15.97 -16.02 -33.89
CA ASP A 376 -14.52 -16.19 -34.18
C ASP A 376 -13.73 -14.94 -33.73
N ASP A 377 -13.56 -14.80 -32.41
CA ASP A 377 -12.97 -13.66 -31.66
C ASP A 377 -11.50 -13.30 -32.02
N ARG A 378 -10.93 -13.90 -33.06
CA ARG A 378 -9.58 -13.55 -33.55
C ARG A 378 -9.50 -12.10 -34.04
N GLY A 379 -10.62 -11.49 -34.43
CA GLY A 379 -10.69 -10.11 -34.92
C GLY A 379 -10.48 -9.07 -33.82
N ALA A 380 -11.20 -9.20 -32.69
CA ALA A 380 -11.11 -8.23 -31.60
C ALA A 380 -9.71 -8.25 -30.95
N ARG A 381 -9.20 -9.45 -30.64
CA ARG A 381 -7.83 -9.62 -30.12
C ARG A 381 -6.76 -9.04 -31.05
N ARG A 382 -6.82 -9.31 -32.36
CA ARG A 382 -5.87 -8.71 -33.34
C ARG A 382 -5.97 -7.18 -33.39
N THR A 383 -7.14 -6.61 -33.12
CA THR A 383 -7.33 -5.16 -33.10
C THR A 383 -6.71 -4.56 -31.84
N ALA A 384 -6.99 -5.13 -30.66
CA ALA A 384 -6.40 -4.73 -29.40
C ALA A 384 -4.86 -4.90 -29.39
N ASP A 385 -4.35 -6.04 -29.84
CA ASP A 385 -2.91 -6.31 -29.98
C ASP A 385 -2.26 -5.26 -30.91
N ARG A 386 -2.89 -4.92 -32.04
CA ARG A 386 -2.38 -3.91 -33.00
C ARG A 386 -2.43 -2.48 -32.45
N GLU A 387 -3.46 -2.12 -31.71
CA GLU A 387 -3.57 -0.80 -31.06
C GLU A 387 -2.55 -0.66 -29.94
N PHE A 388 -2.34 -1.73 -29.16
CA PHE A 388 -1.30 -1.79 -28.13
C PHE A 388 0.11 -1.66 -28.75
N SER A 389 0.43 -2.43 -29.80
CA SER A 389 1.72 -2.31 -30.50
C SER A 389 1.97 -0.91 -31.04
N LYS A 390 0.99 -0.31 -31.75
CA LYS A 390 1.11 1.07 -32.25
C LYS A 390 1.33 2.09 -31.14
N ARG A 391 0.64 1.92 -30.02
CA ARG A 391 0.80 2.81 -28.86
C ARG A 391 2.19 2.66 -28.22
N ALA A 392 2.68 1.43 -28.08
CA ALA A 392 4.03 1.17 -27.57
C ALA A 392 5.12 1.74 -28.49
N GLU A 393 4.97 1.60 -29.82
CA GLU A 393 5.86 2.20 -30.82
C GLU A 393 5.90 3.73 -30.69
N LEU A 394 4.74 4.40 -30.64
CA LEU A 394 4.63 5.84 -30.46
C LEU A 394 5.21 6.33 -29.12
N GLU A 395 4.97 5.60 -28.02
CA GLU A 395 5.54 5.91 -26.71
C GLU A 395 7.08 5.80 -26.72
N MET A 396 7.64 4.77 -27.35
CA MET A 396 9.11 4.64 -27.53
C MET A 396 9.71 5.72 -28.42
N GLU A 397 9.02 6.12 -29.50
CA GLU A 397 9.51 7.17 -30.39
C GLU A 397 9.49 8.55 -29.71
N MET A 398 8.41 8.89 -28.99
CA MET A 398 8.35 10.09 -28.15
C MET A 398 9.42 10.08 -27.06
N ALA A 399 9.71 8.93 -26.44
CA ALA A 399 10.77 8.82 -25.44
C ALA A 399 12.16 9.07 -26.03
N LYS A 400 12.48 8.52 -27.22
CA LYS A 400 13.73 8.80 -27.93
C LYS A 400 13.88 10.29 -28.27
N GLN A 401 12.82 10.93 -28.76
CA GLN A 401 12.82 12.37 -29.03
C GLN A 401 13.05 13.20 -27.75
N ARG A 402 12.44 12.80 -26.62
CA ARG A 402 12.68 13.43 -25.31
C ARG A 402 14.11 13.23 -24.82
N GLU A 403 14.72 12.07 -25.05
CA GLU A 403 16.10 11.80 -24.67
C GLU A 403 17.09 12.60 -25.54
N GLN A 404 16.86 12.67 -26.86
CA GLN A 404 17.65 13.49 -27.77
C GLN A 404 17.58 14.98 -27.40
N THR A 405 16.37 15.54 -27.26
CA THR A 405 16.19 16.95 -26.86
C THR A 405 16.74 17.24 -25.46
N ALA A 406 16.69 16.29 -24.51
CA ALA A 406 17.33 16.43 -23.20
C ALA A 406 18.87 16.40 -23.28
N LYS A 407 19.46 15.60 -24.17
CA LYS A 407 20.91 15.59 -24.44
C LYS A 407 21.35 16.89 -25.12
N GLU A 408 20.66 17.33 -26.15
CA GLU A 408 20.90 18.62 -26.83
C GLU A 408 20.77 19.82 -25.86
N ALA A 409 19.80 19.78 -24.94
CA ALA A 409 19.64 20.79 -23.89
C ALA A 409 20.77 20.74 -22.85
N ALA A 410 21.29 19.56 -22.51
CA ALA A 410 22.43 19.41 -21.60
C ALA A 410 23.74 19.90 -22.26
N GLU A 411 24.01 19.48 -23.49
CA GLU A 411 25.18 19.89 -24.28
C GLU A 411 25.19 21.41 -24.51
N SER A 412 24.06 22.00 -24.91
CA SER A 412 23.95 23.47 -25.06
C SER A 412 24.12 24.21 -23.73
N ALA A 413 23.65 23.67 -22.60
CA ALA A 413 23.89 24.24 -21.28
C ALA A 413 25.38 24.16 -20.86
N GLU A 414 26.12 23.11 -21.24
CA GLU A 414 27.57 23.02 -21.02
C GLU A 414 28.36 23.98 -21.93
N VAL A 415 27.95 24.15 -23.19
CA VAL A 415 28.54 25.14 -24.12
C VAL A 415 28.33 26.58 -23.61
N VAL A 416 27.16 26.89 -23.04
CA VAL A 416 26.90 28.20 -22.41
C VAL A 416 27.75 28.39 -21.14
N LYS A 417 27.90 27.36 -20.29
CA LYS A 417 28.77 27.44 -19.11
C LYS A 417 30.24 27.65 -19.48
N THR A 418 30.76 26.88 -20.43
CA THR A 418 32.17 26.96 -20.85
C THR A 418 32.49 28.29 -21.55
N SER A 419 31.60 28.80 -22.40
CA SER A 419 31.77 30.13 -23.02
C SER A 419 31.72 31.28 -22.00
N SER A 420 30.88 31.19 -20.96
CA SER A 420 30.82 32.22 -19.90
C SER A 420 32.08 32.32 -19.03
N GLY A 421 32.94 31.29 -19.01
CA GLY A 421 34.18 31.26 -18.24
C GLY A 421 35.37 31.99 -18.89
N SER A 422 35.26 32.39 -20.17
CA SER A 422 36.38 32.91 -20.97
C SER A 422 36.28 34.41 -21.28
N SER A 423 36.10 35.23 -20.23
CA SER A 423 36.22 36.70 -20.36
C SER A 423 37.63 37.15 -19.94
N SER A 424 38.57 37.13 -20.88
CA SER A 424 39.88 37.75 -20.71
C SER A 424 39.72 39.28 -20.63
N LYS A 425 39.98 39.85 -19.44
CA LYS A 425 39.98 41.30 -19.24
C LYS A 425 41.12 41.96 -20.02
N ILE A 426 40.80 42.49 -21.19
CA ILE A 426 41.69 43.36 -21.96
C ILE A 426 41.78 44.71 -21.23
N ILE A 427 42.95 45.02 -20.69
CA ILE A 427 43.26 46.33 -20.09
C ILE A 427 44.03 47.15 -21.12
N VAL A 428 43.50 48.33 -21.49
CA VAL A 428 44.20 49.31 -22.36
C VAL A 428 44.30 50.65 -21.61
N PRO A 429 45.46 51.32 -21.59
CA PRO A 429 45.68 52.50 -20.76
C PRO A 429 45.37 53.83 -21.49
N GLY A 430 44.82 54.81 -20.78
CA GLY A 430 44.60 56.17 -21.28
C GLY A 430 44.21 57.17 -20.19
N THR A 431 45.01 58.23 -20.03
CA THR A 431 44.87 59.32 -19.05
C THR A 431 44.44 60.65 -19.76
N PRO A 432 44.46 61.84 -19.12
CA PRO A 432 43.59 62.29 -18.02
C PRO A 432 42.91 63.68 -18.30
N ARG A 433 41.83 64.02 -17.56
CA ARG A 433 41.33 65.41 -17.40
C ARG A 433 40.77 65.61 -15.97
N THR A 434 41.55 66.16 -15.03
CA THR A 434 41.72 67.60 -14.69
C THR A 434 40.49 68.25 -14.03
N GLY A 435 40.60 68.52 -12.71
CA GLY A 435 39.64 69.30 -11.92
C GLY A 435 39.91 69.21 -10.40
N GLY A 436 40.92 69.92 -9.88
CA GLY A 436 41.07 70.17 -8.43
C GLY A 436 40.30 71.43 -7.99
N SER A 437 40.10 71.78 -6.71
CA SER A 437 40.47 71.18 -5.40
C SER A 437 39.66 71.90 -4.28
N SER A 438 39.73 71.66 -2.96
CA SER A 438 40.58 70.80 -2.10
C SER A 438 39.90 70.47 -0.75
N ASN A 439 40.48 69.52 -0.01
CA ASN A 439 40.59 69.44 1.46
C ASN A 439 39.41 69.79 2.41
N ARG A 440 38.89 68.75 3.08
CA ARG A 440 38.93 68.54 4.55
C ARG A 440 38.55 67.08 4.86
N ILE A 441 39.51 66.20 5.16
CA ILE A 441 39.94 65.85 6.53
C ILE A 441 38.75 65.50 7.45
N GLY A 442 38.54 64.21 7.64
CA GLY A 442 37.73 63.59 8.70
C GLY A 442 38.25 62.18 8.94
N GLN A 443 38.72 61.89 10.16
CA GLN A 443 39.47 60.66 10.46
C GLN A 443 38.57 59.41 10.54
N THR A 444 39.16 58.24 10.28
CA THR A 444 38.63 56.96 10.79
C THR A 444 38.85 56.86 12.31
N PRO A 445 38.12 55.96 12.98
CA PRO A 445 38.88 54.89 13.63
C PRO A 445 38.34 53.48 13.40
N ARG A 446 39.26 52.51 13.53
CA ARG A 446 39.07 51.05 13.45
C ARG A 446 38.62 50.44 14.80
N LYS A 447 38.30 49.13 14.76
CA LYS A 447 38.24 48.13 15.86
C LYS A 447 36.98 48.24 16.75
N ARG A 448 36.44 47.16 17.35
CA ARG A 448 36.88 45.78 17.72
C ARG A 448 35.64 44.85 17.58
N VAL A 449 35.64 43.57 17.19
CA VAL A 449 36.23 42.32 17.75
C VAL A 449 35.95 42.06 19.25
N GLY A 450 35.16 41.02 19.53
CA GLY A 450 34.88 40.42 20.87
C GLY A 450 33.66 41.06 21.56
N ILE A 451 32.67 40.32 22.04
CA ILE A 451 32.67 38.99 22.69
C ILE A 451 31.95 37.92 21.86
#